data_AF-A0A5M8RHQ1-F1
#
_entry.id   AF-A0A5M8RHQ1-F1
#
_cell.length_a   1.000
_cell.length_b   1.000
_cell.length_c   1.000
_cell.angle_alpha   90.00
_cell.angle_beta   90.00
_cell.angle_gamma   90.00
#
_symmetry.space_group_name_H-M   'P 1'
#
loop_
_entity.id
_entity.type
_entity.pdbx_description
1 polymer ?
#
loop_
_entity_poly.entity_id
_entity_poly.type
_entity_poly.pdbx_seq_one_letter_code
_entity_poly.pdbx_strand_id
1 'polypeptide(L)'
;MTRLFAVHGGPSIYAIVKAETNDEAFDVFAKSQINDQIFREHVDYFSVNANLLEDFYLDEEGSFFDSETGSLRKDLLNLNENDCVDYINRCIEENARRFWNDAPQIAEEYLSELFKERETNRIEPALFSEDFYVDTFKRIVKDGQWYDEFEIVEVDLSEDGSQIIYRS
;
A
#
# COMPACT_ATOMS: atom_id res chain seq x y z
N MET A 1 29.06 5.20 -3.68
CA MET A 1 29.57 4.57 -4.93
C MET A 1 28.43 3.74 -5.48
N THR A 2 27.97 4.03 -6.69
CA THR A 2 26.81 3.35 -7.30
C THR A 2 27.13 1.90 -7.65
N ARG A 3 26.20 1.00 -7.31
CA ARG A 3 26.23 -0.44 -7.51
C ARG A 3 24.98 -0.89 -8.25
N LEU A 4 24.90 -2.17 -8.61
CA LEU A 4 23.71 -2.77 -9.20
C LEU A 4 22.99 -3.60 -8.14
N PHE A 5 21.66 -3.52 -8.15
CA PHE A 5 20.80 -4.33 -7.30
C PHE A 5 19.76 -5.03 -8.18
N ALA A 6 19.59 -6.32 -7.95
CA ALA A 6 18.49 -7.11 -8.48
C ALA A 6 17.31 -7.01 -7.51
N VAL A 7 16.16 -6.61 -8.03
CA VAL A 7 14.89 -6.57 -7.31
C VAL A 7 14.00 -7.66 -7.89
N HIS A 8 13.59 -8.60 -7.05
CA HIS A 8 12.79 -9.77 -7.43
C HIS A 8 11.51 -9.78 -6.60
N GLY A 9 10.36 -9.81 -7.27
CA GLY A 9 9.03 -9.86 -6.66
C GLY A 9 8.28 -11.13 -7.05
N GLY A 10 8.90 -12.29 -6.82
CA GLY A 10 8.41 -13.59 -7.27
C GLY A 10 8.34 -13.71 -8.80
N PRO A 11 7.39 -14.49 -9.37
CA PRO A 11 7.26 -14.65 -10.81
C PRO A 11 6.79 -13.38 -11.53
N SER A 12 6.30 -12.39 -10.78
CA SER A 12 5.65 -11.20 -11.30
C SER A 12 6.62 -10.14 -11.80
N ILE A 13 7.78 -9.98 -11.14
CA ILE A 13 8.73 -8.92 -11.51
C ILE A 13 10.18 -9.27 -11.23
N TYR A 14 11.05 -8.87 -12.17
CA TYR A 14 12.49 -8.87 -12.02
C TYR A 14 13.07 -7.60 -12.63
N ALA A 15 13.77 -6.80 -11.84
CA ALA A 15 14.36 -5.54 -12.27
C ALA A 15 15.82 -5.43 -11.81
N ILE A 16 16.64 -4.74 -12.61
CA ILE A 16 18.00 -4.34 -12.21
C ILE A 16 18.02 -2.82 -12.07
N VAL A 17 18.39 -2.33 -10.89
CA VAL A 17 18.47 -0.90 -10.59
C VAL A 17 19.88 -0.50 -10.18
N LYS A 18 20.20 0.79 -10.38
CA LYS A 18 21.44 1.40 -9.92
C LYS A 18 21.17 2.21 -8.65
N ALA A 19 21.90 1.95 -7.58
CA ALA A 19 21.77 2.65 -6.30
C ALA A 19 23.06 2.55 -5.49
N GLU A 20 23.19 3.26 -4.38
CA GLU A 20 24.29 3.12 -3.42
C GLU A 20 23.97 2.13 -2.29
N THR A 21 22.69 1.94 -1.96
CA THR A 21 22.21 1.07 -0.87
C THR A 21 20.98 0.27 -1.29
N ASN A 22 20.63 -0.77 -0.51
CA ASN A 22 19.36 -1.50 -0.68
C ASN A 22 18.13 -0.58 -0.54
N ASP A 23 18.15 0.37 0.39
CA ASP A 23 17.03 1.29 0.61
C ASP A 23 16.84 2.22 -0.59
N GLU A 24 17.93 2.76 -1.14
CA GLU A 24 17.88 3.57 -2.36
C GLU A 24 17.48 2.73 -3.58
N ALA A 25 17.93 1.48 -3.66
CA ALA A 25 17.48 0.55 -4.70
C ALA A 25 15.96 0.33 -4.63
N PHE A 26 15.41 0.22 -3.42
CA PHE A 26 13.97 0.11 -3.23
C PHE A 26 13.24 1.40 -3.62
N ASP A 27 13.78 2.58 -3.28
CA ASP A 27 13.20 3.86 -3.71
C ASP A 27 13.14 4.00 -5.23
N VAL A 28 14.23 3.66 -5.92
CA VAL A 28 14.30 3.69 -7.39
C VAL A 28 13.29 2.71 -7.99
N PHE A 29 13.21 1.50 -7.44
CA PHE A 29 12.23 0.51 -7.87
C PHE A 29 10.80 1.01 -7.63
N ALA A 30 10.46 1.46 -6.43
CA ALA A 30 9.13 1.97 -6.08
C ALA A 30 8.69 3.08 -7.04
N LYS A 31 9.56 4.07 -7.30
CA LYS A 31 9.30 5.15 -8.28
C LYS A 31 9.01 4.67 -9.68
N SER A 32 9.52 3.50 -10.09
CA SER A 32 9.20 2.91 -11.38
C SER A 32 7.83 2.22 -11.40
N GLN A 33 7.30 1.85 -10.23
CA GLN A 33 6.04 1.11 -10.08
C GLN A 33 4.85 2.02 -9.72
N ILE A 34 5.06 3.24 -9.22
CA ILE A 34 3.96 4.13 -8.78
C ILE A 34 2.96 4.54 -9.86
N ASN A 35 3.22 4.26 -11.14
CA ASN A 35 2.29 4.51 -12.25
C ASN A 35 1.67 3.21 -12.80
N ASP A 36 1.92 2.07 -12.16
CA ASP A 36 1.27 0.80 -12.49
C ASP A 36 -0.25 0.93 -12.27
N GLN A 37 -1.03 0.46 -13.24
CA GLN A 37 -2.49 0.65 -13.20
C GLN A 37 -3.13 -0.06 -12.01
N ILE A 38 -2.67 -1.27 -11.66
CA ILE A 38 -3.25 -2.06 -10.56
C ILE A 38 -2.94 -1.37 -9.23
N PHE A 39 -1.69 -0.89 -9.07
CA PHE A 39 -1.32 -0.09 -7.91
C PHE A 39 -2.18 1.17 -7.77
N ARG A 40 -2.40 1.88 -8.88
CA ARG A 40 -3.22 3.10 -8.86
C ARG A 40 -4.68 2.82 -8.57
N GLU A 41 -5.25 1.76 -9.12
CA GLU A 41 -6.63 1.36 -8.80
C GLU A 41 -6.78 1.00 -7.31
N HIS A 42 -5.78 0.35 -6.73
CA HIS A 42 -5.78 -0.04 -5.31
C HIS A 42 -5.62 1.16 -4.36
N VAL A 43 -4.91 2.22 -4.77
CA VAL A 43 -4.57 3.36 -3.89
C VAL A 43 -5.46 4.58 -4.13
N ASP A 44 -5.78 4.91 -5.38
CA ASP A 44 -6.45 6.16 -5.73
C ASP A 44 -7.95 6.14 -5.39
N TYR A 45 -8.55 5.00 -5.06
CA TYR A 45 -9.98 4.87 -4.84
C TYR A 45 -10.30 4.36 -3.44
N PHE A 46 -11.30 4.97 -2.80
CA PHE A 46 -11.71 4.63 -1.43
C PHE A 46 -12.83 3.57 -1.39
N SER A 47 -12.58 2.39 -1.97
CA SER A 47 -13.50 1.24 -1.89
C SER A 47 -13.09 0.29 -0.77
N VAL A 48 -14.08 -0.12 0.02
CA VAL A 48 -13.87 -0.90 1.25
C VAL A 48 -13.64 -2.41 0.99
N ASN A 49 -13.84 -2.89 -0.24
CA ASN A 49 -13.79 -4.33 -0.57
C ASN A 49 -12.81 -4.66 -1.72
N ALA A 50 -11.85 -3.78 -1.99
CA ALA A 50 -10.96 -3.93 -3.15
C ALA A 50 -9.65 -3.13 -3.04
N ASN A 51 -9.63 -2.10 -2.20
CA ASN A 51 -8.59 -1.07 -2.21
C ASN A 51 -7.98 -0.93 -0.81
N LEU A 52 -6.92 -0.14 -0.71
CA LEU A 52 -6.18 0.11 0.53
C LEU A 52 -7.06 0.47 1.73
N LEU A 53 -8.22 1.10 1.48
CA LEU A 53 -9.16 1.44 2.54
C LEU A 53 -9.70 0.21 3.31
N GLU A 54 -9.83 -0.94 2.65
CA GLU A 54 -10.28 -2.20 3.28
C GLU A 54 -9.41 -2.56 4.49
N ASP A 55 -8.10 -2.35 4.39
CA ASP A 55 -7.12 -2.60 5.44
C ASP A 55 -7.29 -1.70 6.66
N PHE A 56 -8.18 -0.70 6.61
CA PHE A 56 -8.50 0.20 7.72
C PHE A 56 -9.88 -0.06 8.35
N TYR A 57 -10.68 -0.98 7.81
CA TYR A 57 -12.00 -1.36 8.35
C TYR A 57 -11.92 -2.54 9.32
N LEU A 58 -11.10 -2.40 10.36
CA LEU A 58 -11.01 -3.37 11.45
C LEU A 58 -10.78 -2.73 12.82
N ASP A 59 -11.09 -3.48 13.86
CA ASP A 59 -10.77 -3.18 15.25
C ASP A 59 -10.16 -4.41 15.95
N GLU A 60 -10.16 -4.42 17.29
CA GLU A 60 -9.68 -5.52 18.11
C GLU A 60 -10.46 -6.84 17.89
N GLU A 61 -11.71 -6.75 17.42
CA GLU A 61 -12.60 -7.88 17.14
C GLU A 61 -12.51 -8.33 15.65
N GLY A 62 -11.66 -7.67 14.85
CA GLY A 62 -11.39 -8.00 13.46
C GLY A 62 -12.13 -7.11 12.46
N SER A 63 -12.35 -7.61 11.24
CA SER A 63 -13.01 -6.86 10.17
C SER A 63 -14.43 -6.42 10.55
N PHE A 64 -14.80 -5.22 10.10
CA PHE A 64 -16.15 -4.69 10.26
C PHE A 64 -17.17 -5.36 9.37
N PHE A 65 -16.74 -6.01 8.29
CA PHE A 65 -17.62 -6.74 7.38
C PHE A 65 -17.44 -8.23 7.52
N ASP A 66 -18.56 -8.93 7.60
CA ASP A 66 -18.60 -10.37 7.55
C ASP A 66 -18.19 -10.87 6.16
N SER A 67 -17.19 -11.75 6.11
CA SER A 67 -16.59 -12.22 4.85
C SER A 67 -17.54 -13.04 3.97
N GLU A 68 -18.57 -13.66 4.55
CA GLU A 68 -19.54 -14.48 3.79
C GLU A 68 -20.69 -13.64 3.23
N THR A 69 -21.09 -12.59 3.96
CA THR A 69 -22.32 -11.83 3.66
C THR A 69 -22.04 -10.39 3.21
N GLY A 70 -20.84 -9.88 3.41
CA GLY A 70 -20.49 -8.46 3.20
C GLY A 70 -21.26 -7.50 4.12
N SER A 71 -22.00 -8.03 5.10
CA SER A 71 -22.80 -7.24 6.02
C SER A 71 -21.94 -6.76 7.19
N LEU A 72 -22.30 -5.59 7.73
CA LEU A 72 -21.64 -5.07 8.92
C LEU A 72 -21.78 -6.04 10.11
N ARG A 73 -20.73 -6.16 10.91
CA ARG A 73 -20.68 -7.03 12.10
C ARG A 73 -21.83 -6.69 13.07
N LYS A 74 -22.37 -7.71 13.73
CA LYS A 74 -23.64 -7.63 14.49
C LYS A 74 -23.62 -6.62 15.65
N ASP A 75 -22.49 -6.47 16.32
CA ASP A 75 -22.28 -5.50 17.38
C ASP A 75 -22.39 -4.06 16.86
N LEU A 76 -21.83 -3.78 15.67
CA LEU A 76 -21.95 -2.48 15.01
C LEU A 76 -23.38 -2.21 14.54
N LEU A 77 -24.10 -3.23 14.08
CA LEU A 77 -25.52 -3.12 13.71
C LEU A 77 -26.45 -2.79 14.91
N ASN A 78 -25.99 -3.01 16.15
CA ASN A 78 -26.75 -2.66 17.34
C ASN A 78 -26.56 -1.19 17.75
N LEU A 79 -25.60 -0.48 17.15
CA LEU A 79 -25.42 0.96 17.34
C LEU A 79 -26.48 1.72 16.54
N ASN A 80 -26.78 2.94 16.95
CA ASN A 80 -27.51 3.85 16.06
C ASN A 80 -26.58 4.28 14.91
N GLU A 81 -27.18 4.75 13.81
CA GLU A 81 -26.46 5.06 12.58
C GLU A 81 -25.31 6.06 12.78
N ASN A 82 -25.51 7.13 13.56
CA ASN A 82 -24.48 8.13 13.81
C ASN A 82 -23.33 7.57 14.66
N ASP A 83 -23.65 6.86 15.75
CA ASP A 83 -22.62 6.25 16.61
C ASP A 83 -21.80 5.21 15.84
N CYS A 84 -22.44 4.48 14.93
CA CYS A 84 -21.77 3.52 14.06
C CYS A 84 -20.79 4.22 13.10
N VAL A 85 -21.23 5.31 12.46
CA VAL A 85 -20.40 6.09 11.54
C VAL A 85 -19.20 6.71 12.28
N ASP A 86 -19.44 7.33 13.43
CA ASP A 86 -18.39 7.96 14.25
C ASP A 86 -17.38 6.92 14.74
N TYR A 87 -17.86 5.74 15.14
CA TYR A 87 -17.00 4.63 15.54
C TYR A 87 -16.08 4.17 14.41
N ILE A 88 -16.66 3.87 13.24
CA ILE A 88 -15.91 3.40 12.06
C ILE A 88 -14.89 4.46 11.64
N ASN A 89 -15.27 5.74 11.61
CA ASN A 89 -14.37 6.83 11.22
C ASN A 89 -13.16 6.92 12.14
N ARG A 90 -13.38 6.85 13.45
CA ARG A 90 -12.30 6.84 14.43
C ARG A 90 -11.34 5.67 14.20
N CYS A 91 -11.87 4.47 13.96
CA CYS A 91 -11.03 3.30 13.69
C CYS A 91 -10.23 3.47 12.40
N ILE A 92 -10.82 3.99 11.33
CA ILE A 92 -10.10 4.28 10.08
C ILE A 92 -8.97 5.27 10.33
N GLU A 93 -9.21 6.36 11.07
CA GLU A 93 -8.17 7.33 11.43
C GLU A 93 -7.04 6.70 12.23
N GLU A 94 -7.37 5.91 13.25
CA GLU A 94 -6.38 5.23 14.10
C GLU A 94 -5.56 4.21 13.30
N ASN A 95 -6.21 3.43 12.44
CA ASN A 95 -5.57 2.42 11.60
C ASN A 95 -4.68 3.04 10.52
N ALA A 96 -5.15 4.09 9.83
CA ALA A 96 -4.34 4.83 8.87
C ALA A 96 -3.09 5.43 9.53
N ARG A 97 -3.25 6.11 10.68
CA ARG A 97 -2.11 6.64 11.44
C ARG A 97 -1.18 5.57 11.96
N ARG A 98 -1.68 4.36 12.23
CA ARG A 98 -0.85 3.21 12.62
C ARG A 98 -0.07 2.65 11.43
N PHE A 99 -0.67 2.58 10.25
CA PHE A 99 -0.02 2.13 9.02
C PHE A 99 1.14 3.04 8.62
N TRP A 100 0.95 4.37 8.72
CA TRP A 100 2.00 5.38 8.52
C TRP A 100 2.55 5.97 9.84
N ASN A 101 2.83 5.14 10.84
CA ASN A 101 3.20 5.60 12.19
C ASN A 101 4.47 6.47 12.26
N ASP A 102 5.42 6.24 11.35
CA ASP A 102 6.69 6.95 11.21
C ASP A 102 6.66 8.01 10.10
N ALA A 103 5.53 8.15 9.41
CA ALA A 103 5.29 9.12 8.35
C ALA A 103 3.92 9.80 8.52
N PRO A 104 3.68 10.53 9.63
CA PRO A 104 2.36 11.09 9.96
C PRO A 104 1.80 12.00 8.86
N GLN A 105 2.67 12.73 8.14
CA GLN A 105 2.26 13.55 7.00
C GLN A 105 1.59 12.74 5.88
N ILE A 106 1.98 11.48 5.68
CA ILE A 106 1.41 10.58 4.66
C ILE A 106 0.03 10.08 5.12
N ALA A 107 -0.14 9.76 6.41
CA ALA A 107 -1.46 9.46 6.98
C ALA A 107 -2.43 10.63 6.85
N GLU A 108 -1.99 11.85 7.17
CA GLU A 108 -2.86 13.03 7.08
C GLU A 108 -3.24 13.35 5.63
N GLU A 109 -2.34 13.11 4.67
CA GLU A 109 -2.65 13.23 3.24
C GLU A 109 -3.74 12.25 2.82
N TYR A 110 -3.62 10.96 3.22
CA TYR A 110 -4.64 9.94 2.97
C TYR A 110 -6.00 10.32 3.55
N LEU A 111 -6.04 10.67 4.83
CA LEU A 111 -7.28 10.99 5.54
C LEU A 111 -7.95 12.24 4.96
N SER A 112 -7.15 13.24 4.55
CA SER A 112 -7.67 14.44 3.89
C SER A 112 -8.41 14.12 2.59
N GLU A 113 -7.84 13.28 1.73
CA GLU A 113 -8.50 12.89 0.48
C GLU A 113 -9.70 11.97 0.73
N LEU A 114 -9.62 11.04 1.69
CA LEU A 114 -10.75 10.18 2.08
C LEU A 114 -11.96 11.00 2.56
N PHE A 115 -11.74 11.97 3.44
CA PHE A 115 -12.83 12.80 3.96
C PHE A 115 -13.39 13.74 2.90
N LYS A 116 -12.56 14.25 2.00
CA LYS A 116 -13.00 15.04 0.85
C LYS A 116 -13.88 14.23 -0.12
N GLU A 117 -13.56 12.96 -0.39
CA GLU A 117 -14.42 12.08 -1.20
C GLU A 117 -15.81 11.94 -0.55
N ARG A 118 -15.83 11.68 0.76
CA ARG A 118 -17.07 11.51 1.55
C ARG A 118 -17.90 12.78 1.64
N GLU A 119 -17.27 13.94 1.83
CA GLU A 119 -17.97 15.24 1.87
C GLU A 119 -18.61 15.59 0.52
N THR A 120 -17.93 15.25 -0.57
CA THR A 120 -18.40 15.57 -1.93
C THR A 120 -19.35 14.52 -2.51
N ASN A 121 -19.39 13.31 -1.93
CA ASN A 121 -20.08 12.13 -2.45
C ASN A 121 -19.72 11.84 -3.92
N ARG A 122 -18.47 12.14 -4.31
CA ARG A 122 -17.96 11.90 -5.66
C ARG A 122 -16.84 10.89 -5.62
N ILE A 123 -17.02 9.78 -6.33
CA ILE A 123 -15.97 8.78 -6.52
C ILE A 123 -15.05 9.30 -7.62
N GLU A 124 -14.09 10.13 -7.24
CA GLU A 124 -13.02 10.63 -8.09
C GLU A 124 -11.69 10.05 -7.58
N PRO A 125 -10.74 9.69 -8.48
CA PRO A 125 -9.42 9.25 -8.06
C PRO A 125 -8.76 10.31 -7.18
N ALA A 126 -8.29 9.90 -6.01
CA ALA A 126 -7.49 10.72 -5.12
C ALA A 126 -6.20 11.15 -5.84
N LEU A 127 -5.77 12.37 -5.55
CA LEU A 127 -4.55 12.94 -6.14
C LEU A 127 -3.52 13.13 -5.04
N PHE A 128 -2.68 12.11 -4.87
CA PHE A 128 -1.62 12.15 -3.87
C PHE A 128 -0.28 12.67 -4.43
N SER A 129 0.60 13.03 -3.52
CA SER A 129 1.99 13.38 -3.78
C SER A 129 2.80 12.16 -4.25
N GLU A 130 3.88 12.39 -4.98
CA GLU A 130 4.80 11.30 -5.37
C GLU A 130 5.34 10.56 -4.13
N ASP A 131 5.67 11.31 -3.08
CA ASP A 131 6.16 10.77 -1.81
C ASP A 131 5.13 9.83 -1.17
N PHE A 132 3.84 10.19 -1.20
CA PHE A 132 2.75 9.32 -0.74
C PHE A 132 2.74 7.99 -1.49
N TYR A 133 2.79 8.02 -2.83
CA TYR A 133 2.75 6.80 -3.62
C TYR A 133 3.98 5.92 -3.39
N VAL A 134 5.17 6.52 -3.31
CA VAL A 134 6.41 5.78 -3.09
C VAL A 134 6.41 5.13 -1.70
N ASP A 135 6.05 5.87 -0.65
CA ASP A 135 6.01 5.34 0.71
C ASP A 135 4.96 4.23 0.87
N THR A 136 3.76 4.46 0.33
CA THR A 136 2.65 3.49 0.35
C THR A 136 3.03 2.20 -0.39
N PHE A 137 3.59 2.30 -1.60
CA PHE A 137 4.06 1.13 -2.35
C PHE A 137 5.08 0.33 -1.54
N LYS A 138 6.06 1.00 -0.93
CA LYS A 138 7.09 0.33 -0.14
C LYS A 138 6.51 -0.40 1.07
N ARG A 139 5.49 0.14 1.73
CA ARG A 139 4.82 -0.50 2.87
C ARG A 139 4.04 -1.74 2.46
N ILE A 140 3.17 -1.61 1.45
CA ILE A 140 2.37 -2.74 0.94
C ILE A 140 3.26 -3.91 0.51
N VAL A 141 4.40 -3.61 -0.14
CA VAL A 141 5.40 -4.62 -0.51
C VAL A 141 6.07 -5.25 0.72
N LYS A 142 6.47 -4.44 1.72
CA LYS A 142 7.09 -4.94 2.96
C LYS A 142 6.14 -5.79 3.81
N ASP A 143 4.86 -5.45 3.80
CA ASP A 143 3.81 -6.18 4.51
C ASP A 143 3.39 -7.47 3.77
N GLY A 144 4.01 -7.76 2.61
CA GLY A 144 3.78 -8.98 1.84
C GLY A 144 2.44 -9.00 1.11
N GLN A 145 1.78 -7.86 0.96
CA GLN A 145 0.48 -7.75 0.31
C GLN A 145 0.57 -7.64 -1.22
N TRP A 146 1.74 -7.26 -1.77
CA TRP A 146 1.89 -7.01 -3.21
C TRP A 146 2.59 -8.14 -4.00
N TYR A 147 3.60 -8.76 -3.40
CA TYR A 147 4.38 -9.84 -4.01
C TYR A 147 4.47 -11.02 -3.05
N ASP A 148 4.31 -12.24 -3.57
CA ASP A 148 4.44 -13.48 -2.79
C ASP A 148 5.81 -13.60 -2.11
N GLU A 149 6.86 -13.14 -2.79
CA GLU A 149 8.23 -13.03 -2.30
C GLU A 149 8.83 -11.73 -2.81
N PHE A 150 9.52 -10.96 -1.95
CA PHE A 150 10.22 -9.74 -2.34
C PHE A 150 11.66 -9.73 -1.81
N GLU A 151 12.64 -9.59 -2.71
CA GLU A 151 14.06 -9.57 -2.37
C GLU A 151 14.80 -8.48 -3.17
N ILE A 152 15.77 -7.85 -2.49
CA ILE A 152 16.74 -6.93 -3.11
C ILE A 152 18.14 -7.43 -2.79
N VAL A 153 18.90 -7.77 -3.84
CA VAL A 153 20.25 -8.34 -3.73
C VAL A 153 21.23 -7.49 -4.51
N GLU A 154 22.36 -7.15 -3.88
CA GLU A 154 23.48 -6.50 -4.58
C GLU A 154 24.09 -7.46 -5.62
N VAL A 155 24.27 -6.98 -6.84
CA VAL A 155 24.88 -7.75 -7.94
C VAL A 155 26.31 -7.30 -8.13
N ASP A 156 27.24 -8.21 -7.89
CA ASP A 156 28.65 -8.02 -8.19
C ASP A 156 28.98 -8.61 -9.58
N LEU A 157 29.37 -7.74 -10.52
CA LEU A 157 29.77 -8.13 -11.87
C LEU A 157 31.30 -8.23 -12.04
N SER A 158 32.07 -8.10 -10.95
CA SER A 158 33.53 -8.18 -11.00
C SER A 158 34.06 -9.62 -11.16
N GLU A 159 33.23 -10.63 -10.90
CA GLU A 159 33.55 -12.03 -11.19
C GLU A 159 33.28 -12.37 -12.66
N ASP A 160 34.32 -12.85 -13.36
CA ASP A 160 34.22 -13.39 -14.71
C ASP A 160 33.20 -14.55 -14.73
N GLY A 161 32.12 -14.40 -15.51
CA GLY A 161 31.11 -15.46 -15.71
C GLY A 161 29.68 -15.11 -15.26
N SER A 162 29.40 -13.88 -14.84
CA SER A 162 28.05 -13.43 -14.52
C SER A 162 27.08 -13.60 -15.71
N GLN A 163 26.02 -14.39 -15.53
CA GLN A 163 24.96 -14.61 -16.52
C GLN A 163 23.60 -14.31 -15.92
N ILE A 164 22.81 -13.48 -16.60
CA ILE A 164 21.40 -13.28 -16.29
C ILE A 164 20.63 -14.39 -17.01
N ILE A 165 20.05 -15.33 -16.26
CA ILE A 165 19.22 -16.41 -16.80
C ILE A 165 17.75 -16.06 -16.50
N TYR A 166 17.05 -15.55 -17.51
CA TYR A 166 15.60 -15.36 -17.46
C TYR A 166 14.92 -16.62 -18.01
N ARG A 167 14.00 -17.21 -17.24
CA ARG A 167 13.13 -18.30 -17.70
C ARG A 167 11.69 -17.80 -17.70
N SER A 168 11.14 -17.62 -18.90
CA SER A 168 9.72 -17.35 -19.16
C SER A 168 8.87 -18.59 -19.02
#